data_AF-A0A969VWI7-F1
#
_entry.id   AF-A0A969VWI7-F1
#
_cell.length_a   1.000
_cell.length_b   1.000
_cell.length_c   1.000
_cell.angle_alpha   90.00
_cell.angle_beta   90.00
_cell.angle_gamma   90.00
#
_symmetry.space_group_name_H-M   'P 1'
#
loop_
_entity.id
_entity.type
_entity.pdbx_description
1 polymer ?
#
loop_
_entity_poly.entity_id
_entity_poly.type
_entity_poly.pdbx_seq_one_letter_code
_entity_poly.pdbx_strand_id
1 'polypeptide(L)'
;MNDNFGYIDIILLAIVAGIIILRLRNVLGKGAEDSVSRVKKSTIVDAKFEEAPLSRVNENENSREFKEEVFLKGAQAAYEMIINAFASADKKTLKDLTSPEIYKSFIAVLDERKNKKYINQFTFIGIKKAKIENVDKKNSFYTVKTRFVSEIISCI
;
A
#
# COMPACT_ATOMS: atom_id res chain seq x y z
N MET A 1 -0.59 62.61 -30.27
CA MET A 1 0.03 61.35 -30.77
C MET A 1 0.58 60.61 -29.56
N ASN A 2 -0.13 59.58 -29.07
CA ASN A 2 0.40 58.42 -28.32
C ASN A 2 -0.66 57.60 -27.54
N ASP A 3 -1.95 57.70 -27.85
CA ASP A 3 -2.98 56.85 -27.21
C ASP A 3 -2.92 55.37 -27.66
N ASN A 4 -2.20 55.06 -28.75
CA ASN A 4 -2.07 53.69 -29.26
C ASN A 4 -1.19 52.77 -28.41
N PHE A 5 -0.27 53.31 -27.59
CA PHE A 5 0.59 52.47 -26.74
C PHE A 5 -0.18 51.83 -25.58
N GLY A 6 -1.17 52.53 -25.01
CA GLY A 6 -2.01 51.98 -23.95
C GLY A 6 -2.85 50.78 -24.43
N TYR A 7 -3.42 50.87 -25.64
CA TYR A 7 -4.18 49.76 -26.22
C TYR A 7 -3.29 48.55 -26.52
N ILE A 8 -2.08 48.78 -27.03
CA ILE A 8 -1.12 47.71 -27.33
C ILE A 8 -0.72 46.98 -26.05
N ASP A 9 -0.50 47.71 -24.96
CA ASP A 9 -0.11 47.13 -23.67
C ASP A 9 -1.25 46.32 -23.03
N ILE A 10 -2.49 46.83 -23.13
CA ILE A 10 -3.69 46.11 -22.70
C ILE A 10 -3.88 44.82 -23.51
N ILE A 11 -3.67 44.86 -24.82
CA ILE A 11 -3.75 43.67 -25.69
C ILE A 11 -2.65 42.66 -25.34
N LEU A 12 -1.42 43.12 -25.07
CA LEU A 12 -0.29 42.27 -24.72
C LEU A 12 -0.53 41.57 -23.37
N LEU A 13 -1.00 42.31 -22.37
CA LEU A 13 -1.34 41.78 -21.05
C LEU A 13 -2.47 40.75 -21.14
N ALA A 14 -3.49 40.99 -21.98
CA ALA A 14 -4.57 40.04 -22.23
C ALA A 14 -4.09 38.72 -22.84
N ILE A 15 -3.14 38.77 -23.79
CA ILE A 15 -2.54 37.58 -24.41
C ILE A 15 -1.75 36.76 -23.36
N VAL A 16 -0.91 37.43 -22.57
CA VAL A 16 -0.12 36.79 -21.51
C VAL A 16 -1.02 36.17 -20.44
N ALA A 17 -2.05 36.89 -20.00
CA ALA A 17 -3.04 36.39 -19.06
C ALA A 17 -3.79 35.17 -19.61
N GLY A 18 -4.18 35.19 -20.89
CA GLY A 18 -4.81 34.05 -21.56
C GLY A 18 -3.91 32.81 -21.57
N ILE A 19 -2.62 32.96 -21.87
CA ILE A 19 -1.65 31.86 -21.82
C ILE A 19 -1.48 31.34 -20.40
N ILE A 20 -1.40 32.21 -19.39
CA ILE A 20 -1.28 31.82 -17.97
C ILE A 20 -2.52 31.02 -17.53
N ILE A 21 -3.73 31.46 -17.89
CA ILE A 21 -4.99 30.76 -17.57
C ILE A 21 -5.04 29.39 -18.26
N LEU A 22 -4.65 29.32 -19.54
CA LEU A 22 -4.67 28.07 -20.30
C LEU A 22 -3.60 27.08 -19.78
N ARG A 23 -2.42 27.58 -19.39
CA ARG A 23 -1.37 26.80 -18.71
C ARG A 23 -1.81 26.32 -17.34
N LEU A 24 -2.44 27.17 -16.52
CA LEU A 24 -2.99 26.77 -15.23
C LEU A 24 -4.07 25.69 -15.41
N ARG A 25 -4.95 25.84 -16.40
CA ARG A 25 -5.97 24.82 -16.72
C ARG A 25 -5.36 23.48 -17.14
N ASN A 26 -4.23 23.50 -17.86
CA ASN A 26 -3.52 22.29 -18.26
C ASN A 26 -2.68 21.67 -17.13
N VAL A 27 -2.11 22.48 -16.22
CA VAL A 27 -1.26 22.01 -15.11
C VAL A 27 -2.10 21.54 -13.92
N LEU A 28 -3.21 22.23 -13.61
CA LEU A 28 -4.09 21.86 -12.49
C LEU A 28 -5.12 20.79 -12.90
N GLY A 29 -5.39 20.62 -14.19
CA GLY A 29 -6.44 19.73 -14.68
C GLY A 29 -7.85 20.20 -14.30
N LYS A 30 -8.88 19.60 -14.90
CA LYS A 30 -10.27 19.78 -14.48
C LYS A 30 -10.56 18.79 -13.36
N GLY A 31 -10.75 19.28 -12.13
CA GLY A 31 -11.07 18.40 -11.01
C GLY A 31 -11.34 19.09 -9.68
N ALA A 32 -12.13 20.17 -9.69
CA ALA A 32 -12.59 20.78 -8.43
C ALA A 32 -14.11 21.09 -8.38
N GLU A 33 -14.89 20.72 -9.40
CA GLU A 33 -16.35 20.83 -9.38
C GLU A 33 -16.91 19.59 -10.11
N ASP A 34 -17.75 18.81 -9.40
CA ASP A 34 -18.34 17.52 -9.78
C ASP A 34 -17.43 16.28 -9.90
N SER A 35 -16.65 16.05 -8.85
CA SER A 35 -16.32 14.68 -8.44
C SER A 35 -16.67 14.40 -6.99
N VAL A 36 -17.93 14.68 -6.59
CA VAL A 36 -18.63 13.78 -5.63
C VAL A 36 -19.12 12.57 -6.42
N SER A 37 -18.17 11.88 -7.04
CA SER A 37 -18.33 10.60 -7.72
C SER A 37 -16.93 10.09 -7.97
N ARG A 38 -16.49 9.23 -7.04
CA ARG A 38 -15.22 8.50 -7.09
C ARG A 38 -13.98 9.26 -6.60
N VAL A 39 -14.11 9.88 -5.42
CA VAL A 39 -13.25 9.41 -4.33
C VAL A 39 -13.49 7.89 -4.26
N LYS A 40 -12.69 7.11 -5.00
CA LYS A 40 -12.50 5.71 -4.63
C LYS A 40 -11.80 5.86 -3.30
N LYS A 41 -12.65 5.85 -2.25
CA LYS A 41 -12.33 5.83 -0.85
C LYS A 41 -10.94 5.22 -0.78
N SER A 42 -9.93 6.04 -0.48
CA SER A 42 -8.94 5.58 0.45
C SER A 42 -9.78 5.20 1.65
N THR A 43 -10.28 3.97 1.62
CA THR A 43 -10.47 3.19 2.81
C THR A 43 -9.07 3.37 3.42
N ILE A 44 -8.84 4.27 4.39
CA ILE A 44 -9.31 4.06 5.76
C ILE A 44 -10.03 2.74 5.72
N VAL A 45 -9.22 1.69 5.61
CA VAL A 45 -9.61 0.38 6.06
C VAL A 45 -9.86 0.66 7.54
N ASP A 46 -11.03 1.25 7.83
CA ASP A 46 -11.99 0.67 8.72
C ASP A 46 -11.93 -0.80 8.35
N ALA A 47 -10.95 -1.48 8.93
CA ALA A 47 -11.06 -2.86 9.27
C ALA A 47 -12.15 -2.89 10.34
N LYS A 48 -13.38 -2.52 9.96
CA LYS A 48 -14.44 -3.49 10.10
C LYS A 48 -13.86 -4.72 9.43
N PHE A 49 -13.30 -5.57 10.28
CA PHE A 49 -13.54 -6.98 10.18
C PHE A 49 -15.01 -7.08 9.78
N GLU A 50 -15.29 -7.18 8.49
CA GLU A 50 -16.28 -8.16 8.12
C GLU A 50 -15.72 -9.42 8.73
N GLU A 51 -16.24 -9.73 9.93
CA GLU A 51 -16.46 -11.11 10.30
C GLU A 51 -17.07 -11.70 9.04
N ALA A 52 -16.19 -12.29 8.19
CA ALA A 52 -16.62 -13.14 7.12
C ALA A 52 -17.73 -13.95 7.74
N PRO A 53 -18.96 -13.92 7.18
CA PRO A 53 -20.08 -14.57 7.82
C PRO A 53 -19.54 -15.91 8.24
N LEU A 54 -19.60 -16.18 9.55
CA LEU A 54 -19.35 -17.48 10.14
C LEU A 54 -20.30 -18.39 9.37
N SER A 55 -19.83 -18.81 8.20
CA SER A 55 -20.39 -19.83 7.36
C SER A 55 -20.22 -20.96 8.31
N ARG A 56 -21.30 -21.23 9.06
CA ARG A 56 -21.35 -22.19 10.14
C ARG A 56 -20.55 -23.35 9.63
N VAL A 57 -19.30 -23.44 10.09
CA VAL A 57 -18.46 -24.56 9.75
C VAL A 57 -19.21 -25.61 10.53
N ASN A 58 -20.01 -26.40 9.80
CA ASN A 58 -20.75 -27.49 10.39
C ASN A 58 -19.72 -28.18 11.29
N GLU A 59 -19.97 -28.16 12.61
CA GLU A 59 -19.08 -28.67 13.65
C GLU A 59 -19.03 -30.20 13.63
N ASN A 60 -19.05 -30.76 12.43
CA ASN A 60 -19.16 -32.17 12.11
C ASN A 60 -18.09 -32.53 11.08
N GLU A 61 -16.82 -32.16 11.31
CA GLU A 61 -15.68 -32.86 10.71
C GLU A 61 -14.49 -32.65 11.65
N ASN A 62 -14.14 -33.71 12.37
CA ASN A 62 -13.03 -33.81 13.29
C ASN A 62 -11.70 -33.86 12.53
N SER A 63 -11.42 -32.85 11.72
CA SER A 63 -10.20 -32.76 10.91
C SER A 63 -9.44 -31.49 11.27
N ARG A 64 -8.59 -31.56 12.31
CA ARG A 64 -7.48 -30.61 12.57
C ARG A 64 -6.38 -30.75 11.50
N GLU A 65 -6.79 -30.85 10.26
CA GLU A 65 -5.92 -31.17 9.14
C GLU A 65 -5.50 -29.87 8.44
N PHE A 66 -4.23 -29.79 8.09
CA PHE A 66 -3.64 -28.62 7.46
C PHE A 66 -4.22 -28.46 6.04
N LYS A 67 -4.89 -27.34 5.78
CA LYS A 67 -5.45 -27.01 4.46
C LYS A 67 -4.57 -25.99 3.75
N GLU A 68 -3.90 -26.43 2.69
CA GLU A 68 -2.95 -25.61 1.90
C GLU A 68 -3.57 -24.32 1.36
N GLU A 69 -4.78 -24.38 0.80
CA GLU A 69 -5.45 -23.21 0.22
C GLU A 69 -5.75 -22.13 1.26
N VAL A 70 -6.20 -22.56 2.45
CA VAL A 70 -6.51 -21.65 3.57
C VAL A 70 -5.22 -21.04 4.10
N PHE A 71 -4.18 -21.86 4.27
CA PHE A 71 -2.86 -21.39 4.68
C PHE A 71 -2.28 -20.38 3.68
N LEU A 72 -2.37 -20.65 2.37
CA LEU A 72 -1.81 -19.77 1.35
C LEU A 72 -2.47 -18.39 1.36
N LYS A 73 -3.78 -18.31 1.59
CA LYS A 73 -4.50 -17.03 1.75
C LYS A 73 -4.03 -16.27 3.00
N GLY A 74 -3.91 -16.96 4.14
CA GLY A 74 -3.38 -16.35 5.37
C GLY A 74 -1.93 -15.88 5.23
N ALA A 75 -1.10 -16.66 4.55
CA ALA A 75 0.31 -16.33 4.30
C ALA A 75 0.46 -15.11 3.38
N GLN A 76 -0.43 -14.94 2.40
CA GLN A 76 -0.48 -13.72 1.57
C GLN A 76 -0.79 -12.48 2.42
N ALA A 77 -1.81 -12.56 3.28
CA ALA A 77 -2.19 -11.46 4.16
C ALA A 77 -1.06 -11.11 5.15
N ALA A 78 -0.44 -12.13 5.77
CA ALA A 78 0.68 -11.93 6.67
C ALA A 78 1.88 -11.27 5.97
N TYR A 79 2.18 -11.69 4.73
CA TYR A 79 3.26 -11.08 3.94
C TYR A 79 3.01 -9.60 3.68
N GLU A 80 1.80 -9.22 3.26
CA GLU A 80 1.42 -7.82 3.07
C GLU A 80 1.55 -7.01 4.36
N MET A 81 1.04 -7.54 5.49
CA MET A 81 1.14 -6.90 6.79
C MET A 81 2.59 -6.65 7.21
N ILE A 82 3.47 -7.66 7.07
CA ILE A 82 4.88 -7.55 7.45
C ILE A 82 5.58 -6.48 6.64
N ILE A 83 5.38 -6.46 5.32
CA ILE A 83 6.03 -5.51 4.42
C ILE A 83 5.54 -4.07 4.68
N ASN A 84 4.24 -3.87 4.87
CA ASN A 84 3.67 -2.56 5.21
C ASN A 84 4.14 -2.08 6.60
N ALA A 85 4.19 -2.98 7.59
CA ALA A 85 4.69 -2.66 8.93
C ALA A 85 6.17 -2.28 8.90
N PHE A 86 6.99 -2.99 8.12
CA PHE A 86 8.39 -2.64 7.91
C PHE A 86 8.54 -1.26 7.26
N ALA A 87 7.79 -1.00 6.19
CA ALA A 87 7.83 0.29 5.52
C ALA A 87 7.50 1.46 6.47
N SER A 88 6.48 1.29 7.30
CA SER A 88 5.97 2.29 8.26
C SER A 88 6.72 2.32 9.59
N ALA A 89 7.75 1.48 9.77
CA ALA A 89 8.49 1.31 11.02
C ALA A 89 7.62 0.90 12.23
N ASP A 90 6.54 0.14 12.01
CA ASP A 90 5.70 -0.40 13.07
C ASP A 90 6.37 -1.60 13.74
N LYS A 91 7.13 -1.31 14.80
CA LYS A 91 7.86 -2.33 15.58
C LYS A 91 6.93 -3.30 16.31
N LYS A 92 5.69 -2.91 16.64
CA LYS A 92 4.78 -3.76 17.41
C LYS A 92 4.28 -4.91 16.52
N THR A 93 3.73 -4.57 15.35
CA THR A 93 3.21 -5.55 14.40
C THR A 93 4.31 -6.49 13.90
N LEU A 94 5.52 -5.98 13.68
CA LEU A 94 6.66 -6.83 13.30
C LEU A 94 7.02 -7.86 14.36
N LYS A 95 6.95 -7.50 15.65
CA LYS A 95 7.26 -8.43 16.75
C LYS A 95 6.26 -9.58 16.81
N ASP A 96 4.99 -9.31 16.54
CA ASP A 96 3.92 -10.31 16.64
C ASP A 96 3.89 -11.25 15.41
N LEU A 97 4.32 -10.77 14.24
CA LEU A 97 4.26 -11.52 12.98
C LEU A 97 5.57 -12.20 12.57
N THR A 98 6.68 -11.93 13.27
CA THR A 98 8.00 -12.46 12.89
C THR A 98 8.67 -13.20 14.03
N SER A 99 9.61 -14.08 13.68
CA SER A 99 10.45 -14.73 14.68
C SER A 99 11.39 -13.72 15.35
N PRO A 100 11.87 -13.99 16.58
CA PRO A 100 12.76 -13.07 17.29
C PRO A 100 14.03 -12.69 16.51
N GLU A 101 14.56 -13.62 15.72
CA GLU A 101 15.75 -13.42 14.89
C GLU A 101 15.50 -12.44 13.73
N ILE A 102 14.36 -12.61 13.05
CA ILE A 102 13.95 -11.74 11.94
C ILE A 102 13.59 -10.35 12.46
N TYR A 103 12.87 -10.28 13.57
CA TYR A 103 12.54 -9.03 14.24
C TYR A 103 13.80 -8.20 14.54
N LYS A 104 14.82 -8.82 15.16
CA LYS A 104 16.08 -8.14 15.48
C LYS A 104 16.77 -7.57 14.23
N SER A 105 16.79 -8.34 13.13
CA SER A 105 17.36 -7.91 11.85
C SER A 105 16.62 -6.71 11.27
N PHE A 106 15.28 -6.72 11.32
CA PHE A 106 14.47 -5.59 10.84
C PHE A 106 14.66 -4.32 11.68
N ILE A 107 14.72 -4.45 13.01
CA ILE A 107 14.93 -3.29 13.89
C ILE A 107 16.28 -2.62 13.60
N ALA A 108 17.34 -3.39 13.39
CA ALA A 108 18.66 -2.83 13.05
C ALA A 108 18.62 -1.95 11.80
N VAL A 109 17.95 -2.42 10.74
CA VAL A 109 17.80 -1.66 9.48
C VAL A 109 16.92 -0.42 9.67
N LEU A 110 15.84 -0.52 10.44
CA LEU A 110 14.95 0.61 10.72
C LEU A 110 15.66 1.70 11.53
N ASP A 111 16.48 1.33 12.50
CA ASP A 111 17.23 2.27 13.32
C ASP A 111 18.34 2.95 12.51
N GLU A 112 19.02 2.23 11.60
CA GLU A 112 19.95 2.84 10.64
C GLU A 112 19.25 3.86 9.73
N ARG A 113 18.08 3.50 9.17
CA ARG A 113 17.27 4.41 8.35
C ARG A 113 16.86 5.67 9.10
N LYS A 114 16.47 5.52 10.37
CA LYS A 114 16.12 6.64 11.25
C LYS A 114 17.32 7.56 11.50
N ASN A 115 18.51 7.01 11.71
CA ASN A 115 19.73 7.78 11.91
C ASN A 115 20.10 8.61 10.67
N LYS A 116 19.85 8.07 9.47
CA LYS A 116 20.05 8.74 8.19
C LYS A 116 18.96 9.77 7.84
N LYS A 117 17.89 9.87 8.64
CA LYS A 117 16.73 10.77 8.43
C LYS A 117 16.05 10.60 7.07
N TYR A 118 16.05 9.38 6.53
CA TYR A 118 15.36 9.09 5.26
C TYR A 118 13.85 9.00 5.44
N ILE A 119 13.11 9.51 4.46
CA ILE A 119 11.64 9.48 4.43
C ILE A 119 11.22 8.46 3.38
N ASN A 120 10.77 7.31 3.84
CA ASN A 120 10.33 6.25 2.92
C ASN A 120 8.84 6.43 2.57
N GLN A 121 8.55 6.72 1.31
CA GLN A 121 7.21 6.61 0.75
C GLN A 121 7.06 5.22 0.11
N PHE A 122 6.21 4.41 0.72
CA PHE A 122 6.01 3.03 0.31
C PHE A 122 4.55 2.77 -0.03
N THR A 123 4.30 2.00 -1.08
CA THR A 123 2.97 1.53 -1.45
C THR A 123 3.04 0.09 -1.91
N PHE A 124 2.25 -0.76 -1.25
CA PHE A 124 2.04 -2.14 -1.66
C PHE A 124 0.92 -2.18 -2.71
N ILE A 125 1.22 -2.69 -3.91
CA ILE A 125 0.20 -2.79 -4.98
C ILE A 125 -0.57 -4.11 -4.85
N GLY A 126 0.13 -5.22 -4.59
CA GLY A 126 -0.49 -6.53 -4.45
C GLY A 126 0.44 -7.71 -4.73
N ILE A 127 -0.11 -8.91 -4.65
CA ILE A 127 0.59 -10.17 -4.94
C ILE A 127 0.14 -10.69 -6.31
N LYS A 128 1.05 -10.76 -7.28
CA LYS A 128 0.83 -11.32 -8.63
C LYS A 128 0.75 -12.84 -8.64
N LYS A 129 1.57 -13.50 -7.81
CA LYS A 129 1.65 -14.96 -7.75
C LYS A 129 2.00 -15.41 -6.34
N ALA A 130 1.33 -16.44 -5.87
CA ALA A 130 1.63 -17.12 -4.62
C ALA A 130 1.69 -18.62 -4.88
N LYS A 131 2.73 -19.30 -4.40
CA LYS A 131 2.88 -20.74 -4.54
C LYS A 131 3.51 -21.32 -3.29
N ILE A 132 3.02 -22.48 -2.84
CA ILE A 132 3.70 -23.29 -1.84
C ILE A 132 4.79 -24.12 -2.56
N GLU A 133 6.02 -24.02 -2.07
CA GLU A 133 7.15 -24.80 -2.59
C GLU A 133 7.31 -26.11 -1.85
N ASN A 134 7.14 -26.09 -0.53
CA ASN A 134 7.36 -27.23 0.32
C ASN A 134 6.57 -27.08 1.62
N VAL A 135 6.10 -28.22 2.14
CA VAL A 135 5.43 -28.34 3.43
C VAL A 135 6.14 -29.46 4.19
N ASP A 136 6.85 -29.11 5.25
CA ASP A 136 7.49 -30.05 6.15
C ASP A 136 6.70 -30.14 7.46
N LYS A 137 6.16 -31.32 7.76
CA LYS A 137 5.51 -31.58 9.05
C LYS A 137 6.53 -32.16 10.03
N LYS A 138 6.77 -31.45 11.13
CA LYS A 138 7.57 -31.94 12.27
C LYS A 138 6.70 -32.00 13.51
N ASN A 139 6.40 -33.21 13.96
CA ASN A 139 5.52 -33.48 15.11
C ASN A 139 4.15 -32.81 14.93
N SER A 140 3.85 -31.79 15.73
CA SER A 140 2.61 -31.01 15.70
C SER A 140 2.73 -29.69 14.93
N PHE A 141 3.91 -29.37 14.38
CA PHE A 141 4.17 -28.11 13.68
C PHE A 141 4.36 -28.34 12.18
N TYR A 142 3.85 -27.41 11.38
CA TYR A 142 4.07 -27.36 9.95
C TYR A 142 5.03 -26.21 9.64
N THR A 143 6.12 -26.51 8.94
CA THR A 143 7.00 -25.53 8.33
C THR A 143 6.63 -25.46 6.86
N VAL A 144 6.17 -24.29 6.40
CA VAL A 144 5.69 -24.11 5.03
C VAL A 144 6.57 -23.09 4.34
N LYS A 145 7.15 -23.48 3.21
CA LYS A 145 7.90 -22.58 2.35
C LYS A 145 6.99 -22.08 1.24
N THR A 146 6.78 -20.77 1.18
CA THR A 146 5.98 -20.11 0.15
C THR A 146 6.84 -19.16 -0.67
N ARG A 147 6.53 -19.07 -1.97
CA ARG A 147 7.08 -18.09 -2.90
C ARG A 147 5.99 -17.10 -3.28
N PHE A 148 6.27 -15.82 -3.06
CA PHE A 148 5.42 -14.72 -3.48
C PHE A 148 6.11 -13.89 -4.57
N VAL A 149 5.34 -13.48 -5.57
CA VAL A 149 5.73 -12.44 -6.54
C VAL A 149 4.80 -11.27 -6.28
N SER A 150 5.34 -10.17 -5.77
CA SER A 150 4.59 -8.97 -5.39
C SER A 150 4.98 -7.76 -6.22
N GLU A 151 4.10 -6.77 -6.26
CA GLU A 151 4.35 -5.45 -6.84
C GLU A 151 4.34 -4.40 -5.75
N ILE A 152 5.40 -3.60 -5.72
CA ILE A 152 5.61 -2.55 -4.72
C ILE A 152 6.18 -1.31 -5.39
N ILE A 153 5.84 -0.14 -4.85
CA ILE A 153 6.45 1.14 -5.20
C ILE A 153 7.14 1.65 -3.93
N SER A 154 8.41 2.02 -4.05
CA SER A 154 9.19 2.56 -2.94
C SER A 154 10.01 3.76 -3.41
N CYS A 155 9.97 4.84 -2.62
CA CYS A 155 10.77 6.04 -2.80
C CYS A 155 11.39 6.40 -1.45
N ILE A 156 12.68 6.78 -1.44
CA ILE A 156 13.49 7.06 -0.24
C ILE A 156 13.99 8.51 -0.29
#